data_AF-A0AAJ0D9H5-F1
#
_entry.id   AF-A0AAJ0D9H5-F1
#
_cell.length_a   1.000
_cell.length_b   1.000
_cell.length_c   1.000
_cell.angle_alpha   90.00
_cell.angle_beta   90.00
_cell.angle_gamma   90.00
#
_symmetry.space_group_name_H-M   'P 1'
#
loop_
_entity.id
_entity.type
_entity.pdbx_description
1 polymer ?
#
loop_
_entity_poly.entity_id
_entity_poly.type
_entity_poly.pdbx_seq_one_letter_code
_entity_poly.pdbx_strand_id
1 'polypeptide(L)'
;MPEIGHTSSQVITLDVGGRKFVTTQSTLTEGSTFFASLLSTTWAGGRLQKDGDLFVDADPEIFAHLLAFLRRSKPPLFWTRTEGFNLALYAALQEEARFFGVSKLEDWISSKKYVLYVRIQTSIEFVTLSNCLNPGGGLSFGDVEETIAPGQFESKGGEKRRQVNSRKTELVLPDAL
;
A
#
# COMPACT_ATOMS: atom_id res chain seq x y z
N MET A 1 29.77 39.51 -2.08
CA MET A 1 29.37 38.16 -1.63
C MET A 1 28.13 37.77 -2.42
N PRO A 2 28.04 36.58 -3.02
CA PRO A 2 26.80 36.19 -3.68
C PRO A 2 25.80 35.68 -2.65
N GLU A 3 24.55 36.14 -2.77
CA GLU A 3 23.42 35.66 -1.99
C GLU A 3 23.01 34.25 -2.42
N ILE A 4 22.96 33.33 -1.46
CA ILE A 4 22.47 31.97 -1.66
C ILE A 4 20.96 32.00 -1.38
N GLY A 5 20.18 32.41 -2.38
CA GLY A 5 18.73 32.33 -2.32
C GLY A 5 18.29 30.88 -2.12
N HIS A 6 17.61 30.59 -1.01
CA HIS A 6 17.10 29.26 -0.71
C HIS A 6 16.00 28.89 -1.73
N THR A 7 16.32 28.01 -2.66
CA THR A 7 15.42 27.46 -3.70
C THR A 7 14.38 26.47 -3.16
N SER A 8 14.07 26.46 -1.86
CA SER A 8 13.26 25.40 -1.24
C SER A 8 11.76 25.47 -1.55
N SER A 9 11.27 26.59 -2.09
CA SER A 9 9.82 26.84 -2.23
C SER A 9 9.35 27.02 -3.68
N GLN A 10 10.20 26.79 -4.68
CA GLN A 10 9.79 26.94 -6.07
C GLN A 10 8.82 25.81 -6.47
N VAL A 11 7.62 26.19 -6.89
CA VAL A 11 6.63 25.29 -7.48
C VAL A 11 7.03 25.03 -8.93
N ILE A 12 7.01 23.76 -9.32
CA ILE A 12 7.29 23.30 -10.67
C ILE A 12 6.16 22.39 -11.15
N THR A 13 6.00 22.32 -12.47
CA THR A 13 5.09 21.40 -13.13
C THR A 13 5.91 20.31 -13.81
N LEU A 14 5.55 19.05 -13.55
CA LEU A 14 6.07 17.87 -14.20
C LEU A 14 5.03 17.35 -15.16
N ASP A 15 5.39 17.10 -16.42
CA ASP A 15 4.58 16.33 -17.36
C ASP A 15 5.09 14.89 -17.36
N VAL A 16 4.32 13.96 -16.80
CA VAL A 16 4.70 12.56 -16.66
C VAL A 16 3.81 11.73 -17.57
N GLY A 17 4.36 11.21 -18.67
CA GLY A 17 3.60 10.41 -19.64
C GLY A 17 2.34 11.11 -20.20
N GLY A 18 2.31 12.45 -20.24
CA GLY A 18 1.16 13.25 -20.66
C GLY A 18 0.24 13.74 -19.52
N ARG A 19 0.51 13.35 -18.27
CA ARG A 19 -0.23 13.83 -17.09
C ARG A 19 0.57 14.88 -16.33
N LYS A 20 -0.03 16.04 -16.10
CA LYS A 20 0.61 17.12 -15.35
C LYS A 20 0.51 16.92 -13.84
N PHE A 21 1.65 17.00 -13.16
CA PHE A 21 1.79 16.99 -11.71
C PHE A 21 2.43 18.30 -11.26
N VAL A 22 1.82 18.97 -10.27
CA VAL A 22 2.38 20.19 -9.68
C VAL A 22 2.97 19.85 -8.31
N THR A 23 4.22 20.24 -8.07
CA THR A 23 4.92 19.96 -6.81
C THR A 23 5.99 21.01 -6.53
N THR A 24 6.61 20.98 -5.35
CA THR A 24 7.77 21.81 -5.07
C THR A 24 9.06 21.11 -5.47
N GLN A 25 10.06 21.91 -5.83
CA GLN A 25 11.42 21.44 -6.06
C GLN A 25 11.95 20.64 -4.86
N SER A 26 11.80 21.18 -3.64
CA SER A 26 12.24 20.54 -2.38
C SER A 26 11.72 19.12 -2.24
N THR A 27 10.42 18.91 -2.51
CA THR A 27 9.78 17.58 -2.45
C THR A 27 10.52 16.56 -3.32
N LEU A 28 10.95 16.97 -4.52
CA LEU A 28 11.65 16.08 -5.44
C LEU A 28 13.12 15.90 -5.05
N THR A 29 13.83 16.99 -4.78
CA THR A 29 15.28 16.94 -4.53
C THR A 29 15.65 16.31 -3.19
N GLU A 30 14.79 16.42 -2.17
CA GLU A 30 15.05 15.85 -0.83
C GLU A 30 14.84 14.34 -0.80
N GLY A 31 13.92 13.82 -1.62
CA GLY A 31 13.54 12.41 -1.60
C GLY A 31 14.03 11.59 -2.80
N SER A 32 14.62 12.22 -3.82
CA SER A 32 15.10 11.56 -5.04
C SER A 32 16.46 12.10 -5.50
N THR A 33 17.43 11.21 -5.63
CA THR A 33 18.77 11.54 -6.16
C THR A 33 18.72 11.84 -7.66
N PHE A 34 17.81 11.20 -8.40
CA PHE A 34 17.57 11.47 -9.81
C PHE A 34 17.12 12.92 -10.02
N PHE A 35 16.06 13.34 -9.32
CA PHE A 35 15.53 14.69 -9.48
C PHE A 35 16.50 15.74 -8.94
N ALA A 36 17.25 15.46 -7.87
CA ALA A 36 18.32 16.34 -7.40
C ALA A 36 19.36 16.62 -8.50
N SER A 37 19.79 15.57 -9.22
CA SER A 37 20.77 15.68 -10.30
C SER A 37 20.18 16.36 -11.55
N LEU A 38 18.96 15.97 -11.95
CA LEU A 38 18.26 16.49 -13.11
C LEU A 38 18.02 18.00 -12.98
N LEU A 39 17.50 18.41 -11.82
CA LEU A 39 17.12 19.79 -11.57
C LEU A 39 18.35 20.69 -11.40
N SER A 40 19.41 20.22 -10.74
CA SER A 40 20.70 20.92 -10.69
C SER A 40 21.25 21.23 -12.10
N THR A 41 21.25 20.24 -12.98
CA THR A 41 21.73 20.38 -14.37
C THR A 41 20.84 21.31 -15.20
N THR A 42 19.52 21.20 -15.03
CA THR A 42 18.55 21.95 -15.83
C THR A 42 18.61 23.44 -15.55
N TRP A 43 18.78 23.85 -14.29
CA TRP A 43 18.92 25.27 -13.95
C TRP A 43 20.30 25.82 -14.25
N ALA A 44 21.37 25.05 -14.01
CA ALA A 44 22.71 25.47 -14.41
C ALA A 44 22.82 25.70 -15.93
N GLY A 45 22.08 24.92 -16.72
CA GLY A 45 22.04 25.03 -18.18
C GLY A 45 20.97 25.96 -18.76
N GLY A 46 20.13 26.60 -17.94
CA GLY A 46 19.04 27.46 -18.42
C GLY A 46 18.00 26.75 -19.33
N ARG A 47 17.87 25.42 -19.21
CA ARG A 47 17.06 24.56 -20.11
C ARG A 47 15.60 24.41 -19.69
N LEU A 48 15.14 25.17 -18.70
CA LEU A 48 13.74 25.13 -18.33
C LEU A 48 12.88 25.58 -19.52
N GLN A 49 11.88 24.78 -19.88
CA GLN A 49 10.97 25.12 -20.96
C GLN A 49 10.27 26.45 -20.63
N LYS A 50 9.85 27.22 -21.65
CA LYS A 50 9.32 28.59 -21.48
C LYS A 50 8.18 28.72 -20.44
N ASP A 51 7.49 27.62 -20.16
CA ASP A 51 6.36 27.56 -19.22
C ASP A 51 6.71 26.92 -17.86
N GLY A 52 7.97 26.50 -17.66
CA GLY A 52 8.41 25.88 -16.40
C GLY A 52 8.08 24.39 -16.26
N ASP A 53 7.58 23.77 -17.34
CA ASP A 53 7.21 22.35 -17.38
C ASP A 53 8.45 21.45 -17.64
N LEU A 54 8.59 20.36 -16.86
CA LEU A 54 9.62 19.33 -17.02
C LEU A 54 8.98 18.00 -17.44
N PHE A 55 9.37 17.47 -18.60
CA PHE A 55 8.85 16.19 -19.09
C PHE A 55 9.61 15.00 -18.48
N VAL A 56 8.86 13.97 -18.09
CA VAL A 56 9.34 12.70 -17.55
C VAL A 56 8.64 11.56 -18.29
N ASP A 57 9.43 10.67 -18.89
CA ASP A 57 8.93 9.51 -19.61
C ASP A 57 8.70 8.34 -18.64
N ALA A 58 7.57 8.37 -17.92
CA ALA A 58 7.20 7.35 -16.95
C ALA A 58 5.68 7.15 -16.89
N ASP A 59 5.24 6.05 -16.26
CA ASP A 59 3.82 5.77 -16.04
C ASP A 59 3.23 6.76 -15.00
N PRO A 60 2.20 7.55 -15.36
CA PRO A 60 1.64 8.55 -14.47
C PRO A 60 0.91 7.96 -13.25
N GLU A 61 0.36 6.76 -13.33
CA GLU A 61 -0.36 6.13 -12.22
C GLU A 61 0.61 5.61 -11.15
N ILE A 62 1.71 4.99 -11.57
CA ILE A 62 2.75 4.56 -10.62
C ILE A 62 3.47 5.77 -10.03
N PHE A 63 3.77 6.77 -10.87
CA PHE A 63 4.41 8.01 -10.43
C PHE A 63 3.58 8.76 -9.37
N ALA A 64 2.24 8.71 -9.46
CA ALA A 64 1.38 9.33 -8.46
C ALA A 64 1.63 8.76 -7.05
N HIS A 65 1.85 7.45 -6.93
CA HIS A 65 2.20 6.81 -5.65
C HIS A 65 3.60 7.20 -5.17
N LEU A 66 4.57 7.25 -6.08
CA LEU A 66 5.93 7.70 -5.77
C LEU A 66 5.94 9.15 -5.27
N LEU A 67 5.22 10.05 -5.94
CA LEU A 67 5.11 11.45 -5.54
C LEU A 67 4.37 11.62 -4.21
N ALA A 68 3.33 10.82 -3.95
CA ALA A 68 2.65 10.81 -2.66
C ALA A 68 3.61 10.41 -1.52
N PHE A 69 4.48 9.42 -1.77
CA PHE A 69 5.54 9.05 -0.83
C PHE A 69 6.51 10.21 -0.61
N LEU A 70 7.01 10.86 -1.66
CA LEU A 70 7.93 12.00 -1.54
C LEU A 70 7.35 13.14 -0.69
N ARG A 71 6.05 13.45 -0.84
CA ARG A 71 5.37 14.53 -0.11
C ARG A 71 5.17 14.25 1.38
N ARG A 72 4.98 12.99 1.77
CA ARG A 72 4.53 12.62 3.13
C ARG A 72 5.47 11.69 3.86
N SER A 73 6.47 11.12 3.18
CA SER A 73 7.32 10.03 3.66
C SER A 73 6.53 8.83 4.20
N LYS A 74 5.29 8.62 3.73
CA LYS A 74 4.41 7.52 4.13
C LYS A 74 4.34 6.48 3.03
N PRO A 75 4.76 5.23 3.27
CA PRO A 75 4.74 4.18 2.26
C PRO A 75 3.31 3.75 1.91
N PRO A 76 3.03 3.37 0.65
CA PRO A 76 1.69 3.04 0.22
C PRO A 76 1.28 1.62 0.62
N LEU A 77 0.01 1.46 1.00
CA LEU A 77 -0.57 0.15 1.32
C LEU A 77 -1.54 -0.29 0.23
N PHE A 78 -1.10 -1.21 -0.63
CA PHE A 78 -1.92 -1.80 -1.69
C PHE A 78 -2.42 -3.16 -1.23
N TRP A 79 -3.38 -3.14 -0.32
CA TRP A 79 -3.97 -4.36 0.24
C TRP A 79 -5.48 -4.24 0.34
N THR A 80 -6.18 -5.31 -0.02
CA THR A 80 -7.61 -5.48 0.23
C THR A 80 -7.88 -6.81 0.92
N ARG A 81 -9.03 -6.93 1.59
CA ARG A 81 -9.41 -8.16 2.29
C ARG A 81 -9.68 -9.33 1.33
N THR A 82 -10.17 -9.02 0.13
CA THR A 82 -10.57 -10.01 -0.88
C THR A 82 -9.42 -10.44 -1.77
N GLU A 83 -8.58 -9.50 -2.21
CA GLU A 83 -7.50 -9.76 -3.20
C GLU A 83 -6.12 -9.84 -2.56
N GLY A 84 -5.99 -9.47 -1.28
CA GLY A 84 -4.72 -9.43 -0.58
C GLY A 84 -3.83 -8.28 -1.05
N PHE A 85 -2.50 -8.50 -1.03
CA PHE A 85 -1.54 -7.50 -1.50
C PHE A 85 -1.47 -7.48 -3.02
N ASN A 86 -1.53 -6.29 -3.63
CA ASN A 86 -1.28 -6.13 -5.05
C ASN A 86 0.24 -6.18 -5.33
N LEU A 87 0.77 -7.41 -5.45
CA LEU A 87 2.20 -7.65 -5.65
C LEU A 87 2.72 -7.08 -6.98
N ALA A 88 1.89 -7.06 -8.02
CA ALA A 88 2.25 -6.49 -9.30
C ALA A 88 2.49 -4.98 -9.19
N LEU A 89 1.61 -4.26 -8.49
CA LEU A 89 1.77 -2.83 -8.25
C LEU A 89 2.96 -2.53 -7.34
N TYR A 90 3.23 -3.35 -6.33
CA TYR A 90 4.45 -3.22 -5.53
C TYR A 90 5.72 -3.42 -6.35
N ALA A 91 5.75 -4.42 -7.24
CA ALA A 91 6.89 -4.65 -8.11
C ALA A 91 7.12 -3.48 -9.07
N ALA A 92 6.05 -2.98 -9.71
CA ALA A 92 6.13 -1.85 -10.61
C ALA A 92 6.60 -0.57 -9.88
N LEU A 93 6.06 -0.29 -8.70
CA LEU A 93 6.50 0.85 -7.88
C LEU A 93 7.95 0.72 -7.39
N GLN A 94 8.43 -0.51 -7.14
CA GLN A 94 9.82 -0.75 -6.77
C GLN A 94 10.77 -0.38 -7.90
N GLU A 95 10.47 -0.77 -9.14
CA GLU A 95 11.28 -0.42 -10.30
C GLU A 95 11.31 1.10 -10.54
N GLU A 96 10.17 1.78 -10.40
CA GLU A 96 10.11 3.25 -10.47
C GLU A 96 10.89 3.92 -9.33
N ALA A 97 10.76 3.42 -8.10
CA ALA A 97 11.52 3.94 -6.96
C ALA A 97 13.03 3.80 -7.17
N ARG A 98 13.47 2.68 -7.75
CA ARG A 98 14.87 2.46 -8.14
C ARG A 98 15.31 3.43 -9.23
N PHE A 99 14.52 3.58 -10.30
CA PHE A 99 14.83 4.46 -11.42
C PHE A 99 14.97 5.92 -10.98
N PHE A 100 14.02 6.42 -10.20
CA PHE A 100 14.06 7.78 -9.65
C PHE A 100 14.97 7.92 -8.42
N GLY A 101 15.67 6.87 -7.99
CA GLY A 101 16.60 6.94 -6.86
C GLY A 101 15.95 7.34 -5.54
N VAL A 102 14.76 6.81 -5.26
CA VAL A 102 13.99 6.97 -4.01
C VAL A 102 14.28 5.78 -3.09
N SER A 103 15.52 5.70 -2.58
CA SER A 103 16.02 4.51 -1.86
C SER A 103 15.16 4.12 -0.66
N LYS A 104 14.62 5.09 0.09
CA LYS A 104 13.75 4.81 1.25
C LYS A 104 12.50 4.02 0.86
N LEU A 105 11.92 4.31 -0.31
CA LEU A 105 10.73 3.60 -0.81
C LEU A 105 11.14 2.23 -1.35
N GLU A 106 12.21 2.16 -2.14
CA GLU A 106 12.75 0.91 -2.66
C GLU A 106 13.04 -0.09 -1.52
N ASP A 107 13.78 0.33 -0.50
CA ASP A 107 14.14 -0.49 0.66
C ASP A 107 12.91 -1.00 1.41
N TRP A 108 11.89 -0.14 1.53
CA TRP A 108 10.65 -0.49 2.22
C TRP A 108 9.86 -1.57 1.46
N ILE A 109 9.78 -1.48 0.12
CA ILE A 109 9.11 -2.49 -0.72
C ILE A 109 9.94 -3.77 -0.77
N SER A 110 11.25 -3.66 -1.01
CA SER A 110 12.19 -4.79 -1.10
C SER A 110 12.23 -5.62 0.18
N SER A 111 12.20 -4.94 1.34
CA SER A 111 12.13 -5.59 2.66
C SER A 111 10.72 -6.14 3.01
N LYS A 112 9.75 -6.02 2.10
CA LYS A 112 8.35 -6.42 2.29
C LYS A 112 7.71 -5.88 3.56
N LYS A 113 8.09 -4.66 3.97
CA LYS A 113 7.60 -4.05 5.21
C LYS A 113 6.08 -3.83 5.21
N TYR A 114 5.43 -3.79 4.05
CA TYR A 114 3.97 -3.78 3.92
C TYR A 114 3.28 -4.97 4.60
N VAL A 115 3.94 -6.13 4.68
CA VAL A 115 3.38 -7.31 5.36
C VAL A 115 3.23 -7.05 6.85
N LEU A 116 4.19 -6.35 7.45
CA LEU A 116 4.15 -5.99 8.88
C LEU A 116 3.14 -4.86 9.17
N TYR A 117 2.76 -4.09 8.15
CA TYR A 117 1.83 -2.98 8.27
C TYR A 117 0.37 -3.43 8.39
N VAL A 118 0.07 -4.69 8.07
CA VAL A 118 -1.28 -5.27 8.19
C VAL A 118 -1.26 -6.31 9.30
N ARG A 119 -1.86 -5.99 10.45
CA ARG A 119 -2.09 -6.98 11.50
C ARG A 119 -3.46 -7.60 11.28
N ILE A 120 -3.46 -8.88 10.88
CA ILE A 120 -4.68 -9.68 10.74
C ILE A 120 -4.94 -10.38 12.07
N GLN A 121 -5.91 -9.91 12.85
CA GLN A 121 -6.40 -10.66 14.00
C GLN A 121 -7.50 -11.61 13.54
N THR A 122 -7.26 -12.92 13.68
CA THR A 122 -8.27 -13.94 13.42
C THR A 122 -8.73 -14.50 14.77
N SER A 123 -10.00 -14.30 15.11
CA SER A 123 -10.65 -15.00 16.21
C SER A 123 -11.45 -16.16 15.66
N ILE A 124 -11.31 -17.34 16.26
CA ILE A 124 -12.18 -18.49 16.00
C ILE A 124 -13.14 -18.58 17.19
N GLU A 125 -14.41 -18.31 16.95
CA GLU A 125 -15.46 -18.58 17.92
C GLU A 125 -16.03 -19.97 17.65
N PHE A 126 -16.10 -20.78 18.71
CA PHE A 126 -16.71 -22.10 18.65
C PHE A 126 -18.16 -21.99 19.13
N VAL A 127 -19.12 -22.19 18.23
CA VAL A 127 -20.55 -22.19 18.57
C VAL A 127 -21.02 -23.62 18.74
N THR A 128 -21.58 -23.92 19.91
CA THR A 128 -22.22 -25.22 20.18
C THR A 128 -23.57 -25.27 19.45
N LEU A 129 -23.82 -26.33 18.67
CA LEU A 129 -25.06 -26.47 17.89
C LEU A 129 -26.36 -26.40 18.72
N SER A 130 -26.29 -26.64 20.04
CA SER A 130 -27.43 -26.50 20.95
C SER A 130 -28.03 -25.08 20.94
N ASN A 131 -27.22 -24.06 20.65
CA ASN A 131 -27.65 -22.66 20.63
C ASN A 131 -28.28 -22.24 19.28
N CYS A 132 -28.24 -23.10 18.26
CA CYS A 132 -28.84 -22.85 16.94
C CYS A 132 -30.23 -23.50 16.78
N LEU A 133 -30.64 -24.32 17.75
CA LEU A 133 -31.91 -25.02 17.71
C LEU A 133 -32.98 -24.14 18.37
N ASN A 134 -33.73 -23.39 17.55
CA ASN A 134 -35.04 -22.91 17.99
C ASN A 134 -35.93 -24.14 18.24
N PRO A 135 -36.69 -24.19 19.36
CA PRO A 135 -37.65 -25.26 19.59
C PRO A 135 -38.82 -25.09 18.62
N GLY A 136 -38.69 -25.62 17.39
CA GLY A 136 -39.80 -25.77 16.45
C GLY A 136 -39.61 -25.29 15.00
N GLY A 137 -38.41 -24.93 14.52
CA GLY A 137 -38.25 -24.40 13.15
C GLY A 137 -37.01 -24.95 12.43
N GLY A 138 -37.18 -25.39 11.18
CA GLY A 138 -36.12 -25.97 10.35
C GLY A 138 -34.89 -25.07 10.14
N LEU A 139 -33.76 -25.71 9.83
CA LEU A 139 -32.47 -25.08 9.57
C LEU A 139 -32.57 -24.13 8.36
N SER A 140 -32.62 -22.82 8.58
CA SER A 140 -32.34 -21.85 7.53
C SER A 140 -30.83 -21.70 7.40
N PHE A 141 -30.24 -22.32 6.38
CA PHE A 141 -28.90 -21.97 5.92
C PHE A 141 -28.98 -20.57 5.30
N GLY A 142 -28.52 -19.55 6.01
CA GLY A 142 -28.14 -18.28 5.38
C GLY A 142 -26.88 -18.48 4.56
N ASP A 143 -26.69 -17.67 3.52
CA ASP A 143 -25.62 -17.78 2.53
C ASP A 143 -24.23 -17.92 3.19
N VAL A 144 -23.68 -19.13 3.14
CA VAL A 144 -22.37 -19.49 3.70
C VAL A 144 -21.31 -19.20 2.65
N GLU A 145 -20.46 -18.21 2.89
CA GLU A 145 -19.19 -18.08 2.17
C GLU A 145 -18.20 -19.12 2.73
N GLU A 146 -18.05 -20.20 1.96
CA GLU A 146 -17.08 -21.30 2.07
C GLU A 146 -17.18 -22.22 3.31
N THR A 147 -17.71 -23.43 3.07
CA THR A 147 -17.74 -24.54 4.02
C THR A 147 -16.38 -25.24 4.05
N ILE A 148 -15.57 -24.98 5.08
CA ILE A 148 -14.39 -25.81 5.35
C ILE A 148 -14.87 -27.11 6.00
N ALA A 149 -14.66 -28.23 5.32
CA ALA A 149 -15.08 -29.56 5.78
C ALA A 149 -14.53 -29.85 7.19
N PRO A 150 -15.36 -30.33 8.14
CA PRO A 150 -14.90 -30.66 9.48
C PRO A 150 -13.97 -31.88 9.41
N GLY A 151 -12.71 -31.73 9.82
CA GLY A 151 -11.85 -32.87 10.14
C GLY A 151 -12.51 -33.70 11.24
N GLN A 152 -12.83 -34.95 10.95
CA GLN A 152 -13.45 -35.87 11.91
C GLN A 152 -12.44 -36.19 13.01
N PHE A 153 -12.66 -35.67 14.22
CA PHE A 153 -11.97 -36.14 15.41
C PHE A 153 -12.84 -37.21 16.08
N GLU A 154 -12.46 -38.48 15.95
CA GLU A 154 -13.09 -39.57 16.70
C GLU A 154 -12.53 -39.62 18.12
N SER A 155 -13.35 -39.24 19.11
CA SER A 155 -13.09 -39.58 20.51
C SER A 155 -13.87 -40.85 20.87
N LYS A 156 -13.15 -41.89 21.31
CA LYS A 156 -13.73 -43.13 21.83
C LYS A 156 -14.43 -42.85 23.15
N GLY A 157 -15.77 -42.92 23.14
CA GLY A 157 -16.62 -42.92 24.33
C GLY A 157 -17.06 -41.52 24.78
N GLY A 158 -18.34 -41.20 24.58
CA GLY A 158 -18.98 -39.98 25.09
C GLY A 158 -19.44 -39.02 24.00
N GLU A 159 -20.76 -38.95 23.82
CA GLU A 159 -21.57 -37.87 23.23
C GLU A 159 -20.96 -37.06 22.06
N LYS A 160 -21.45 -37.33 20.83
CA LYS A 160 -21.07 -36.58 19.61
C LYS A 160 -21.63 -35.15 19.64
N ARG A 161 -20.89 -34.22 20.23
CA ARG A 161 -21.16 -32.78 20.11
C ARG A 161 -20.61 -32.27 18.79
N ARG A 162 -21.47 -31.79 17.89
CA ARG A 162 -21.00 -31.05 16.70
C ARG A 162 -20.83 -29.57 17.09
N GLN A 163 -19.72 -28.98 16.70
CA GLN A 163 -19.38 -27.57 16.90
C GLN A 163 -19.24 -26.91 15.52
N VAL A 164 -19.63 -25.63 15.44
CA VAL A 164 -19.41 -24.79 14.26
C VAL A 164 -18.31 -23.79 14.59
N ASN A 165 -17.37 -23.61 13.68
CA ASN A 165 -16.28 -22.66 13.82
C ASN A 165 -16.61 -21.41 13.02
N SER A 166 -16.78 -20.27 13.68
CA SER A 166 -16.92 -18.96 13.03
C SER A 166 -15.60 -18.20 13.10
N ARG A 167 -15.09 -17.75 11.95
CA ARG A 167 -13.87 -16.93 11.87
C ARG A 167 -14.25 -15.45 11.76
N LYS A 168 -13.81 -14.64 12.73
CA LYS A 168 -13.88 -13.18 12.64
C LYS A 168 -12.47 -12.64 12.38
N THR A 169 -12.31 -11.93 11.27
CA THR A 169 -11.05 -11.29 10.89
C THR A 169 -11.20 -9.78 10.96
N GLU A 170 -10.36 -9.13 11.77
CA GLU A 170 -10.33 -7.68 11.96
C GLU A 170 -8.96 -7.11 11.58
N LEU A 171 -8.96 -5.93 10.94
CA LEU A 171 -7.77 -5.25 10.45
C LEU A 171 -7.38 -4.15 11.43
N VAL A 172 -6.17 -4.25 11.97
CA VAL A 172 -5.63 -3.24 12.88
C VAL A 172 -4.40 -2.62 12.20
N LEU A 173 -4.48 -1.32 11.91
CA LEU A 173 -3.32 -0.54 11.47
C LEU A 173 -2.41 -0.32 12.69
N PRO A 174 -1.08 -0.49 12.56
CA PRO A 174 -0.17 -0.17 13.65
C PRO A 174 -0.21 1.33 13.97
N ASP A 175 -0.08 1.67 15.25
CA ASP A 175 0.12 3.05 15.68
C ASP A 175 1.38 3.60 15.00
N ALA A 176 1.27 4.84 14.50
CA ALA A 176 2.27 5.48 13.65
C ALA A 176 3.70 5.36 14.22
N LEU A 177 4.62 4.82 13.41
CA LEU A 177 6.06 4.82 13.64
C LEU A 177 6.65 6.24 13.54
#